data_AF-A0A101Y2S4-F1
#
_entry.id   AF-A0A101Y2S4-F1
#
_cell.length_a   1.000
_cell.length_b   1.000
_cell.length_c   1.000
_cell.angle_alpha   90.00
_cell.angle_beta   90.00
_cell.angle_gamma   90.00
#
_symmetry.space_group_name_H-M   'P 1'
#
loop_
_entity.id
_entity.type
_entity.pdbx_description
1 polymer ?
#
loop_
_entity_poly.entity_id
_entity_poly.type
_entity_poly.pdbx_seq_one_letter_code
_entity_poly.pdbx_strand_id
1 'polypeptide(L)'
;MGAKKVLLTGILVTSLLPLYVGGTVKAESSLTTTEGIVTNLLNSREDKIENFKNISAKGTAFSEQAVASPELDYLYDEALNIIRVMEETTGRVLKDFNMDFKQTSSENIENNTIITGELTQTIIWEGSDEDTALKDIVTITVSDENQVVTKSTFPKSAITGDELVKKAMNNLEKYATKNNEIAQKAQEQSYSKKAGIDIMREEFSNRLGSTTDSIVSPAATYTFNRTQSKAYALTYAINNNTQYWTFENDCTNFASQVLNAGGIPKQKIVEPYEGMPNWWMNTGAAGQWLYAVPWVQADSFFKLIRSTDTIHGYGKPGPEYLYEGDIISYDKGSDYTMNHTAVITNRDTPSSPLVSYHTTNRKNVTWDFYIINTAGSVIPYFTHIL
;
A
#
# COMPACT_ATOMS: atom_id res chain seq x y z
N MET A 1 -35.45 -62.26 33.48
CA MET A 1 -36.24 -61.46 34.45
C MET A 1 -36.94 -60.32 33.71
N GLY A 2 -38.28 -60.26 33.79
CA GLY A 2 -39.21 -59.12 33.54
C GLY A 2 -38.99 -58.21 32.32
N ALA A 3 -39.84 -58.19 31.28
CA ALA A 3 -41.18 -57.56 31.23
C ALA A 3 -41.17 -56.12 31.79
N LYS A 4 -41.50 -55.06 31.03
CA LYS A 4 -42.85 -54.79 30.49
C LYS A 4 -42.82 -53.71 29.39
N LYS A 5 -43.54 -53.98 28.29
CA LYS A 5 -44.33 -52.97 27.53
C LYS A 5 -45.52 -52.54 28.39
N VAL A 6 -46.02 -51.31 28.19
CA VAL A 6 -47.42 -50.84 28.25
C VAL A 6 -47.37 -49.30 28.32
N LEU A 7 -48.24 -48.46 27.76
CA LEU A 7 -49.26 -48.44 26.70
C LEU A 7 -50.05 -47.14 27.01
N LEU A 8 -50.41 -46.36 25.99
CA LEU A 8 -51.58 -45.46 25.90
C LEU A 8 -51.72 -44.34 26.98
N THR A 9 -52.06 -43.10 26.62
CA THR A 9 -53.39 -42.70 26.12
C THR A 9 -53.34 -41.32 25.47
N GLY A 10 -54.03 -41.17 24.34
CA GLY A 10 -54.27 -39.87 23.71
C GLY A 10 -55.47 -39.13 24.33
N ILE A 11 -55.56 -37.83 24.04
CA ILE A 11 -56.81 -37.07 23.97
C ILE A 11 -56.71 -36.15 22.74
N LEU A 12 -57.77 -36.18 21.94
CA LEU A 12 -58.00 -35.40 20.71
C LEU A 12 -58.98 -34.25 21.04
N VAL A 13 -59.13 -33.27 20.13
CA VAL A 13 -60.22 -32.25 20.02
C VAL A 13 -59.94 -30.95 20.83
N THR A 14 -59.96 -29.70 20.33
CA THR A 14 -60.42 -29.04 19.09
C THR A 14 -59.85 -27.61 18.96
N SER A 15 -59.67 -27.19 17.71
CA SER A 15 -59.79 -25.83 17.12
C SER A 15 -59.74 -24.57 18.00
N LEU A 16 -58.82 -23.67 17.65
CA LEU A 16 -59.07 -22.24 17.45
C LEU A 16 -57.95 -21.64 16.60
N LEU A 17 -58.29 -21.21 15.38
CA LEU A 17 -57.48 -20.25 14.62
C LEU A 17 -57.59 -18.89 15.30
N PRO A 18 -56.52 -18.09 15.24
CA PRO A 18 -56.68 -16.78 14.64
C PRO A 18 -55.67 -16.55 13.51
N LEU A 19 -56.19 -15.98 12.44
CA LEU A 19 -55.41 -15.27 11.42
C LEU A 19 -54.55 -14.19 12.11
N TYR A 20 -53.26 -14.17 11.80
CA TYR A 20 -52.53 -12.92 11.72
C TYR A 20 -51.61 -12.94 10.50
N VAL A 21 -51.77 -11.89 9.70
CA VAL A 21 -50.95 -11.54 8.55
C VAL A 21 -49.59 -11.09 9.08
N GLY A 22 -48.54 -11.79 8.69
CA GLY A 22 -47.16 -11.36 8.85
C GLY A 22 -46.41 -11.96 7.69
N GLY A 23 -46.07 -11.13 6.70
CA GLY A 23 -45.28 -11.57 5.56
C GLY A 23 -44.01 -12.21 6.07
N THR A 24 -43.87 -13.52 5.85
CA THR A 24 -42.56 -14.16 5.84
C THR A 24 -41.83 -13.53 4.66
N VAL A 25 -41.00 -12.53 4.93
CA VAL A 25 -39.86 -12.28 4.07
C VAL A 25 -39.05 -13.57 4.14
N LYS A 26 -39.17 -14.38 3.09
CA LYS A 26 -38.18 -15.41 2.83
C LYS A 26 -36.85 -14.67 2.77
N ALA A 27 -35.98 -14.90 3.74
CA ALA A 27 -34.56 -14.77 3.48
C ALA A 27 -34.31 -15.56 2.19
N GLU A 28 -33.75 -14.92 1.17
CA GLU A 28 -33.39 -15.60 -0.07
C GLU A 28 -32.60 -16.84 0.30
N SER A 29 -33.12 -17.99 -0.10
CA SER A 29 -32.58 -19.32 0.20
C SER A 29 -31.29 -19.62 -0.58
N SER A 30 -30.51 -18.60 -0.92
CA SER A 30 -29.33 -18.68 -1.79
C SER A 30 -27.99 -18.49 -1.06
N LEU A 31 -27.98 -18.06 0.21
CA LEU A 31 -26.74 -17.78 0.96
C LEU A 31 -26.41 -18.81 2.04
N THR A 32 -26.63 -20.10 1.75
CA THR A 32 -26.41 -21.17 2.74
C THR A 32 -24.95 -21.60 2.84
N THR A 33 -24.04 -21.03 2.06
CA THR A 33 -22.60 -21.36 2.09
C THR A 33 -21.79 -20.16 2.56
N THR A 34 -20.73 -20.43 3.31
CA THR A 34 -19.71 -19.46 3.73
C THR A 34 -19.19 -18.64 2.54
N GLU A 35 -18.96 -19.30 1.40
CA GLU A 35 -18.52 -18.67 0.15
C GLU A 35 -19.56 -17.69 -0.42
N GLY A 36 -20.85 -18.05 -0.37
CA GLY A 36 -21.93 -17.15 -0.80
C GLY A 36 -22.05 -15.91 0.08
N ILE A 37 -21.87 -16.07 1.39
CA ILE A 37 -21.89 -14.96 2.36
C ILE A 37 -20.72 -13.98 2.10
N VAL A 38 -19.50 -14.50 1.90
CA VAL A 38 -18.34 -13.66 1.55
C VAL A 38 -18.55 -12.95 0.22
N THR A 39 -19.03 -13.67 -0.80
CA THR A 39 -19.30 -13.07 -2.12
C THR A 39 -20.30 -11.92 -2.01
N ASN A 40 -21.39 -12.11 -1.27
CA ASN A 40 -22.38 -11.05 -1.07
C ASN A 40 -21.86 -9.85 -0.28
N LEU A 41 -21.01 -10.07 0.73
CA LEU A 41 -20.34 -8.98 1.44
C LEU A 41 -19.50 -8.12 0.48
N LEU A 42 -18.72 -8.77 -0.39
CA LEU A 42 -17.87 -8.07 -1.35
C LEU A 42 -18.71 -7.30 -2.36
N ASN A 43 -19.73 -7.93 -2.96
CA ASN A 43 -20.64 -7.26 -3.90
C ASN A 43 -21.33 -6.05 -3.26
N SER A 44 -21.82 -6.17 -2.02
CA SER A 44 -22.44 -5.06 -1.30
C SER A 44 -21.50 -3.87 -1.11
N ARG A 45 -20.19 -4.13 -0.96
CA ARG A 45 -19.18 -3.09 -0.84
C ARG A 45 -18.84 -2.45 -2.20
N GLU A 46 -18.77 -3.24 -3.27
CA GLU A 46 -18.66 -2.73 -4.65
C GLU A 46 -19.83 -1.79 -4.99
N ASP A 47 -21.08 -2.22 -4.72
CA ASP A 47 -22.28 -1.41 -4.90
C ASP A 47 -22.20 -0.07 -4.13
N LYS A 48 -21.62 -0.08 -2.93
CA LYS A 48 -21.43 1.15 -2.13
C LYS A 48 -20.43 2.10 -2.79
N ILE A 49 -19.35 1.60 -3.37
CA ILE A 49 -18.34 2.41 -4.08
C ILE A 49 -18.93 2.94 -5.40
N GLU A 50 -19.73 2.15 -6.11
CA GLU A 50 -20.44 2.64 -7.30
C GLU A 50 -21.48 3.72 -6.94
N ASN A 51 -22.18 3.55 -5.81
CA ASN A 51 -23.08 4.59 -5.29
C ASN A 51 -22.31 5.85 -4.88
N PHE A 52 -21.11 5.73 -4.32
CA PHE A 52 -20.25 6.88 -4.04
C PHE A 52 -19.94 7.67 -5.33
N LYS A 53 -19.57 6.99 -6.42
CA LYS A 53 -19.35 7.62 -7.74
C LYS A 53 -20.56 8.43 -8.22
N ASN A 54 -21.77 7.90 -8.03
CA ASN A 54 -23.00 8.59 -8.42
C ASN A 54 -23.28 9.85 -7.59
N ILE A 55 -22.74 9.94 -6.37
CA ILE A 55 -22.86 11.11 -5.50
C ILE A 55 -21.76 12.14 -5.82
N SER A 56 -20.51 11.70 -5.98
CA SER A 56 -19.38 12.60 -6.31
C SER A 56 -19.59 13.29 -7.67
N ALA A 57 -20.09 12.57 -8.67
CA ALA A 57 -20.41 13.11 -10.00
C ALA A 57 -21.50 14.22 -9.99
N LYS A 58 -22.32 14.31 -8.93
CA LYS A 58 -23.36 15.34 -8.78
C LYS A 58 -22.85 16.64 -8.13
N GLY A 59 -21.58 16.72 -7.74
CA GLY A 59 -20.99 17.91 -7.12
C GLY A 59 -21.60 18.26 -5.75
N THR A 60 -22.34 17.33 -5.14
CA THR A 60 -22.91 17.50 -3.80
C THR A 60 -21.86 17.17 -2.75
N ALA A 61 -21.52 18.13 -1.90
CA ALA A 61 -20.76 17.89 -0.68
C ALA A 61 -21.49 16.82 0.17
N PHE A 62 -20.78 15.78 0.60
CA PHE A 62 -21.33 14.74 1.46
C PHE A 62 -21.77 15.39 2.79
N SER A 63 -23.08 15.39 3.07
CA SER A 63 -23.57 15.75 4.41
C SER A 63 -23.29 14.59 5.36
N GLU A 64 -22.75 14.87 6.55
CA GLU A 64 -22.53 13.90 7.64
C GLU A 64 -23.75 13.04 8.01
N GLN A 65 -24.95 13.43 7.58
CA GLN A 65 -26.22 12.74 7.84
C GLN A 65 -26.48 11.43 7.08
N ALA A 66 -25.61 11.02 6.14
CA ALA A 66 -25.75 9.70 5.49
C ALA A 66 -25.23 8.53 6.35
N VAL A 67 -24.68 8.81 7.54
CA VAL A 67 -23.91 7.86 8.34
C VAL A 67 -24.75 7.29 9.49
N ALA A 68 -25.56 6.28 9.19
CA ALA A 68 -26.14 5.40 10.22
C ALA A 68 -26.57 4.05 9.61
N SER A 69 -25.70 3.38 8.85
CA SER A 69 -25.85 1.94 8.61
C SER A 69 -24.73 1.22 9.38
N PRO A 70 -25.06 0.32 10.33
CA PRO A 70 -24.08 -0.44 11.12
C PRO A 70 -23.21 -1.40 10.29
N GLU A 71 -23.49 -1.60 9.00
CA GLU A 71 -23.06 -2.81 8.31
C GLU A 71 -21.72 -2.73 7.57
N LEU A 72 -21.11 -1.56 7.40
CA LEU A 72 -19.68 -1.46 7.05
C LEU A 72 -19.21 -0.03 7.35
N ASP A 73 -18.21 0.06 8.21
CA ASP A 73 -17.65 1.29 8.75
C ASP A 73 -16.87 2.04 7.66
N TYR A 74 -17.60 2.73 6.78
CA TYR A 74 -17.11 3.41 5.58
C TYR A 74 -16.01 4.45 5.86
N LEU A 75 -15.95 4.98 7.08
CA LEU A 75 -14.87 5.87 7.53
C LEU A 75 -13.49 5.21 7.47
N TYR A 76 -13.41 3.87 7.39
CA TYR A 76 -12.19 3.08 7.46
C TYR A 76 -11.88 2.37 6.14
N ASP A 77 -12.58 2.72 5.07
CA ASP A 77 -12.37 2.12 3.76
C ASP A 77 -11.20 2.81 3.03
N GLU A 78 -10.04 2.16 3.03
CA GLU A 78 -8.82 2.66 2.40
C GLU A 78 -8.97 2.92 0.90
N ALA A 79 -9.69 2.04 0.18
CA ALA A 79 -9.88 2.18 -1.25
C ALA A 79 -10.68 3.43 -1.57
N LEU A 80 -11.74 3.68 -0.80
CA LEU A 80 -12.52 4.90 -0.93
C LEU A 80 -11.70 6.15 -0.59
N ASN A 81 -10.95 6.12 0.51
CA ASN A 81 -10.08 7.22 0.89
C ASN A 81 -9.07 7.56 -0.22
N ILE A 82 -8.49 6.54 -0.85
CA ILE A 82 -7.63 6.71 -2.02
C ILE A 82 -8.40 7.27 -3.20
N ILE A 83 -9.58 6.72 -3.53
CA ILE A 83 -10.41 7.20 -4.64
C ILE A 83 -10.62 8.71 -4.48
N ARG A 84 -11.09 9.11 -3.31
CA ARG A 84 -11.39 10.50 -3.01
C ARG A 84 -10.17 11.41 -3.06
N VAL A 85 -9.07 11.01 -2.43
CA VAL A 85 -7.81 11.78 -2.47
C VAL A 85 -7.35 11.95 -3.92
N MET A 86 -7.38 10.89 -4.71
CA MET A 86 -6.95 10.92 -6.11
C MET A 86 -7.89 11.79 -6.96
N GLU A 87 -9.21 11.64 -6.85
CA GLU A 87 -10.17 12.47 -7.59
C GLU A 87 -9.97 13.97 -7.29
N GLU A 88 -9.86 14.33 -6.01
CA GLU A 88 -9.78 15.74 -5.61
C GLU A 88 -8.39 16.36 -5.81
N THR A 89 -7.30 15.60 -5.63
CA THR A 89 -5.91 16.13 -5.70
C THR A 89 -5.24 15.98 -7.07
N THR A 90 -5.69 15.03 -7.89
CA THR A 90 -5.11 14.76 -9.21
C THR A 90 -6.08 15.01 -10.37
N GLY A 91 -7.38 15.07 -10.09
CA GLY A 91 -8.42 15.20 -11.12
C GLY A 91 -8.72 13.90 -11.87
N ARG A 92 -8.20 12.76 -11.41
CA ARG A 92 -8.60 11.44 -11.94
C ARG A 92 -10.09 11.21 -11.72
N VAL A 93 -10.69 10.35 -12.54
CA VAL A 93 -12.11 9.98 -12.44
C VAL A 93 -12.22 8.46 -12.33
N LEU A 94 -12.93 7.98 -11.31
CA LEU A 94 -13.17 6.55 -11.14
C LEU A 94 -13.94 5.97 -12.33
N LYS A 95 -13.32 5.06 -13.07
CA LYS A 95 -13.99 4.29 -14.12
C LYS A 95 -14.74 3.12 -13.53
N ASP A 96 -14.03 2.29 -12.77
CA ASP A 96 -14.51 1.00 -12.27
C ASP A 96 -13.74 0.58 -11.01
N PHE A 97 -14.31 -0.30 -10.20
CA PHE A 97 -13.71 -0.84 -8.98
C PHE A 97 -14.01 -2.34 -8.86
N ASN A 98 -12.99 -3.13 -8.60
CA ASN A 98 -13.09 -4.59 -8.52
C ASN A 98 -12.42 -5.12 -7.26
N MET A 99 -13.02 -6.13 -6.65
CA MET A 99 -12.44 -6.88 -5.54
C MET A 99 -12.26 -8.35 -5.87
N ASP A 100 -11.11 -8.89 -5.49
CA ASP A 100 -10.80 -10.31 -5.56
C ASP A 100 -10.40 -10.80 -4.18
N PHE A 101 -11.09 -11.82 -3.67
CA PHE A 101 -10.79 -12.43 -2.39
C PHE A 101 -10.37 -13.87 -2.56
N LYS A 102 -9.15 -14.17 -2.11
CA LYS A 102 -8.58 -15.51 -2.11
C LYS A 102 -8.48 -16.03 -0.69
N GLN A 103 -9.40 -16.92 -0.33
CA GLN A 103 -9.36 -17.60 0.96
C GLN A 103 -8.06 -18.39 1.14
N THR A 104 -7.39 -18.18 2.27
CA THR A 104 -6.19 -18.92 2.67
C THR A 104 -6.46 -19.93 3.77
N SER A 105 -7.43 -19.65 4.65
CA SER A 105 -7.83 -20.56 5.72
C SER A 105 -9.28 -20.32 6.16
N SER A 106 -9.85 -21.31 6.85
CA SER A 106 -11.14 -21.21 7.53
C SER A 106 -11.12 -22.04 8.80
N GLU A 107 -11.71 -21.55 9.88
CA GLU A 107 -11.82 -22.22 11.16
C GLU A 107 -13.19 -21.97 11.79
N ASN A 108 -13.77 -22.99 12.42
CA ASN A 108 -15.01 -22.85 13.18
C ASN A 108 -14.69 -22.65 14.66
N ILE A 109 -15.12 -21.54 15.24
CA ILE A 109 -14.96 -21.21 16.66
C ILE A 109 -16.34 -20.91 17.25
N GLU A 110 -16.79 -21.77 18.17
CA GLU A 110 -18.13 -21.70 18.75
C GLU A 110 -19.23 -21.64 17.66
N ASN A 111 -19.99 -20.54 17.60
CA ASN A 111 -21.07 -20.27 16.64
C ASN A 111 -20.60 -19.41 15.46
N ASN A 112 -19.28 -19.31 15.24
CA ASN A 112 -18.69 -18.47 14.20
C ASN A 112 -17.79 -19.28 13.27
N THR A 113 -17.81 -18.94 11.99
CA THR A 113 -16.80 -19.32 11.01
C THR A 113 -15.87 -18.14 10.78
N ILE A 114 -14.58 -18.31 11.07
CA ILE A 114 -13.54 -17.32 10.81
C ILE A 114 -12.81 -17.70 9.51
N ILE A 115 -12.87 -16.83 8.53
CA ILE A 115 -12.26 -16.99 7.21
C ILE A 115 -11.13 -15.98 7.12
N THR A 116 -9.94 -16.42 6.75
CA THR A 116 -8.82 -15.52 6.47
C THR A 116 -8.42 -15.67 5.01
N GLY A 117 -8.10 -14.56 4.37
CA GLY A 117 -7.64 -14.56 2.98
C GLY A 117 -6.97 -13.27 2.56
N GLU A 118 -6.44 -13.29 1.34
CA GLU A 118 -5.91 -12.12 0.66
C GLU A 118 -7.06 -11.40 -0.06
N LEU A 119 -7.29 -10.13 0.25
CA LEU A 119 -8.20 -9.26 -0.47
C LEU A 119 -7.39 -8.32 -1.36
N THR A 120 -7.57 -8.43 -2.66
CA THR A 120 -7.03 -7.49 -3.65
C THR A 120 -8.14 -6.54 -4.10
N GLN A 121 -7.87 -5.25 -4.07
CA GLN A 121 -8.80 -4.20 -4.46
C GLN A 121 -8.17 -3.43 -5.61
N THR A 122 -8.89 -3.29 -6.72
CA THR A 122 -8.38 -2.66 -7.95
C THR A 122 -9.28 -1.50 -8.32
N ILE A 123 -8.70 -0.31 -8.40
CA ILE A 123 -9.34 0.93 -8.80
C ILE A 123 -8.89 1.26 -10.21
N ILE A 124 -9.84 1.29 -11.14
CA ILE A 124 -9.62 1.56 -12.55
C ILE A 124 -10.02 3.01 -12.82
N TRP A 125 -9.15 3.73 -13.49
CA TRP A 125 -9.32 5.16 -13.77
C TRP A 125 -9.69 5.41 -15.24
N GLU A 126 -10.48 6.43 -15.51
CA GLU A 126 -10.81 6.80 -16.90
C GLU A 126 -9.56 7.26 -17.66
N GLY A 127 -9.43 6.85 -18.93
CA GLY A 127 -8.34 7.26 -19.81
C GLY A 127 -6.94 6.74 -19.43
N SER A 128 -6.83 5.82 -18.45
CA SER A 128 -5.57 5.23 -18.00
C SER A 128 -5.61 3.71 -18.12
N ASP A 129 -4.57 3.13 -18.71
CA ASP A 129 -4.33 1.68 -18.68
C ASP A 129 -3.63 1.24 -17.37
N GLU A 130 -3.22 2.21 -16.55
CA GLU A 130 -2.62 1.97 -15.24
C GLU A 130 -3.66 2.16 -14.12
N ASP A 131 -3.87 1.09 -13.36
CA ASP A 131 -4.75 0.99 -12.20
C ASP A 131 -4.03 1.39 -10.90
N THR A 132 -4.83 1.65 -9.85
CA THR A 132 -4.37 1.66 -8.46
C THR A 132 -4.83 0.37 -7.80
N ALA A 133 -3.96 -0.31 -7.07
CA ALA A 133 -4.34 -1.56 -6.41
C ALA A 133 -3.75 -1.69 -5.00
N LEU A 134 -4.50 -2.39 -4.15
CA LEU A 134 -4.23 -2.59 -2.72
C LEU A 134 -4.40 -4.08 -2.42
N LYS A 135 -3.46 -4.70 -1.71
CA LYS A 135 -3.64 -6.08 -1.23
C LYS A 135 -3.38 -6.23 0.25
N ASP A 136 -4.38 -6.75 0.95
CA ASP A 136 -4.40 -6.88 2.41
C ASP A 136 -4.75 -8.30 2.84
N ILE A 137 -4.27 -8.69 4.03
CA ILE A 137 -4.80 -9.86 4.71
C ILE A 137 -6.01 -9.41 5.52
N VAL A 138 -7.16 -10.01 5.21
CA VAL A 138 -8.44 -9.73 5.88
C VAL A 138 -8.97 -10.99 6.54
N THR A 139 -9.60 -10.80 7.70
CA THR A 139 -10.32 -11.85 8.41
C THR A 139 -11.81 -11.50 8.45
N ILE A 140 -12.64 -12.42 7.96
CA ILE A 140 -14.09 -12.31 7.91
C ILE A 140 -14.67 -13.31 8.92
N THR A 141 -15.42 -12.83 9.90
CA THR A 141 -16.15 -13.66 10.85
C THR A 141 -17.61 -13.72 10.45
N VAL A 142 -18.11 -14.92 10.20
CA VAL A 142 -19.52 -15.21 9.88
C VAL A 142 -20.16 -15.89 11.08
N SER A 143 -21.20 -15.29 11.66
CA SER A 143 -21.94 -15.89 12.79
C SER A 143 -23.22 -16.62 12.35
N ASP A 144 -23.72 -17.53 13.19
CA ASP A 144 -25.00 -18.23 13.00
C ASP A 144 -26.22 -17.28 12.90
N GLU A 145 -26.09 -16.01 13.33
CA GLU A 145 -27.12 -14.96 13.19
C GLU A 145 -27.01 -14.18 11.87
N ASN A 146 -26.20 -14.65 10.91
CA ASN A 146 -25.86 -13.99 9.64
C ASN A 146 -25.14 -12.63 9.79
N GLN A 147 -24.57 -12.32 10.96
CA GLN A 147 -23.77 -11.11 11.12
C GLN A 147 -22.35 -11.36 10.59
N VAL A 148 -21.89 -10.48 9.70
CA VAL A 148 -20.55 -10.56 9.10
C VAL A 148 -19.70 -9.41 9.62
N VAL A 149 -18.62 -9.72 10.33
CA VAL A 149 -17.65 -8.73 10.81
C VAL A 149 -16.33 -8.94 10.10
N THR A 150 -15.85 -7.92 9.38
CA THR A 150 -14.55 -7.95 8.72
C THR A 150 -13.53 -7.16 9.54
N LYS A 151 -12.37 -7.77 9.82
CA LYS A 151 -11.20 -7.09 10.38
C LYS A 151 -10.13 -6.98 9.30
N SER A 152 -9.85 -5.75 8.88
CA SER A 152 -8.65 -5.42 8.13
C SER A 152 -7.46 -5.29 9.08
N THR A 153 -6.25 -5.60 8.60
CA THR A 153 -4.98 -5.39 9.32
C THR A 153 -4.57 -3.92 9.36
N PHE A 154 -5.30 -3.02 8.70
CA PHE A 154 -5.03 -1.59 8.74
C PHE A 154 -5.44 -0.94 10.07
N PRO A 155 -4.68 0.07 10.53
CA PRO A 155 -5.08 0.85 11.69
C PRO A 155 -6.45 1.49 11.45
N LYS A 156 -7.36 1.31 12.41
CA LYS A 156 -8.63 2.04 12.52
C LYS A 156 -8.34 3.51 12.89
N SER A 157 -7.68 4.28 12.04
CA SER A 157 -7.66 5.73 12.23
C SER A 157 -8.95 6.29 11.65
N ALA A 158 -9.80 6.85 12.50
CA ALA A 158 -11.10 7.44 12.18
C ALA A 158 -11.00 8.73 11.34
N ILE A 159 -10.01 8.82 10.46
CA ILE A 159 -9.74 9.99 9.65
C ILE A 159 -10.73 9.93 8.48
N THR A 160 -11.64 10.90 8.43
CA THR A 160 -12.60 11.02 7.33
C THR A 160 -11.88 11.30 6.01
N GLY A 161 -12.50 10.97 4.88
CA GLY A 161 -11.95 11.28 3.56
C GLY A 161 -11.61 12.78 3.37
N ASP A 162 -12.37 13.69 3.99
CA ASP A 162 -12.15 15.15 3.91
C ASP A 162 -10.81 15.53 4.55
N GLU A 163 -10.54 14.95 5.71
CA GLU A 163 -9.30 15.22 6.43
C GLU A 163 -8.10 14.66 5.65
N LEU A 164 -8.23 13.50 5.01
CA LEU A 164 -7.18 12.94 4.14
C LEU A 164 -6.93 13.81 2.91
N VAL A 165 -7.98 14.25 2.21
CA VAL A 165 -7.83 15.18 1.08
C VAL A 165 -7.13 16.46 1.53
N LYS A 166 -7.56 17.04 2.65
CA LYS A 166 -6.94 18.27 3.18
C LYS A 166 -5.46 18.06 3.53
N LYS A 167 -5.11 16.94 4.15
CA LYS A 167 -3.71 16.57 4.43
C LYS A 167 -2.91 16.44 3.13
N ALA A 168 -3.48 15.79 2.13
CA ALA A 168 -2.83 15.61 0.83
C ALA A 168 -2.59 16.94 0.10
N MET A 169 -3.60 17.80 0.05
CA MET A 169 -3.48 19.16 -0.50
C MET A 169 -2.41 19.98 0.23
N ASN A 170 -2.38 19.91 1.56
CA ASN A 170 -1.36 20.60 2.36
C ASN A 170 0.04 20.06 2.06
N ASN A 171 0.21 18.76 1.85
CA ASN A 171 1.50 18.18 1.47
C ASN A 171 1.92 18.66 0.08
N LEU A 172 1.01 18.68 -0.90
CA LEU A 172 1.30 19.20 -2.24
C LEU A 172 1.76 20.66 -2.20
N GLU A 173 1.05 21.52 -1.46
CA GLU A 173 1.46 22.91 -1.26
C GLU A 173 2.80 23.01 -0.52
N LYS A 174 2.97 22.20 0.53
CA LYS A 174 4.20 22.18 1.33
C LYS A 174 5.40 21.79 0.48
N TYR A 175 5.34 20.84 -0.44
CA TYR A 175 6.55 20.44 -1.16
C TYR A 175 6.78 21.17 -2.49
N ALA A 176 5.81 21.97 -2.97
CA ALA A 176 5.90 22.69 -4.24
C ALA A 176 6.48 24.13 -4.15
N THR A 177 6.83 24.65 -2.95
CA THR A 177 7.28 26.06 -2.80
C THR A 177 8.78 26.20 -2.59
N LYS A 178 9.36 27.30 -3.11
CA LYS A 178 10.79 27.63 -2.95
C LYS A 178 11.25 27.70 -1.48
N ASN A 179 10.40 28.21 -0.58
CA ASN A 179 10.74 28.25 0.84
C ASN A 179 10.90 26.83 1.42
N ASN A 180 10.07 25.90 0.95
CA ASN A 180 10.14 24.53 1.39
C ASN A 180 11.30 23.77 0.74
N GLU A 181 11.75 24.14 -0.46
CA GLU A 181 13.02 23.64 -1.02
C GLU A 181 14.21 23.99 -0.10
N ILE A 182 14.23 25.21 0.45
CA ILE A 182 15.26 25.63 1.41
C ILE A 182 15.17 24.80 2.69
N ALA A 183 13.95 24.60 3.19
CA ALA A 183 13.72 23.77 4.38
C ALA A 183 14.17 22.32 4.16
N GLN A 184 13.90 21.74 3.00
CA GLN A 184 14.32 20.38 2.64
C GLN A 184 15.84 20.26 2.54
N LYS A 185 16.52 21.24 1.95
CA LYS A 185 18.00 21.28 1.97
C LYS A 185 18.55 21.37 3.38
N ALA A 186 17.97 22.19 4.25
CA ALA A 186 18.39 22.30 5.65
C ALA A 186 18.14 20.99 6.42
N GLN A 187 17.05 20.29 6.11
CA GLN A 187 16.75 18.97 6.64
C GLN A 187 17.82 17.94 6.23
N GLU A 188 18.18 17.87 4.94
CA GLU A 188 19.24 16.98 4.46
C GLU A 188 20.61 17.29 5.06
N GLN A 189 20.95 18.57 5.26
CA GLN A 189 22.17 18.98 5.97
C GLN A 189 22.17 18.50 7.43
N SER A 190 21.03 18.62 8.11
CA SER A 190 20.86 18.17 9.50
C SER A 190 20.99 16.64 9.60
N TYR A 191 20.40 15.92 8.65
CA TYR A 191 20.60 14.47 8.51
C TYR A 191 22.08 14.13 8.32
N SER A 192 22.75 14.74 7.33
CA SER A 192 24.17 14.48 7.02
C SER A 192 25.05 14.61 8.25
N LYS A 193 24.87 15.71 9.00
CA LYS A 193 25.59 15.98 10.24
C LYS A 193 25.33 14.93 11.31
N LYS A 194 24.08 14.49 11.48
CA LYS A 194 23.72 13.49 12.49
C LYS A 194 24.22 12.09 12.13
N ALA A 195 24.11 11.71 10.86
CA ALA A 195 24.50 10.40 10.36
C ALA A 195 26.01 10.26 10.13
N GLY A 196 26.76 11.38 10.06
CA GLY A 196 28.19 11.38 9.82
C GLY A 196 28.58 10.96 8.40
N ILE A 197 27.65 11.12 7.44
CA ILE A 197 27.84 10.78 6.02
C ILE A 197 27.43 11.95 5.14
N ASP A 198 28.14 12.13 4.02
CA ASP A 198 27.78 13.14 3.03
C ASP A 198 26.69 12.60 2.10
N ILE A 199 25.46 13.05 2.31
CA ILE A 199 24.33 12.78 1.42
C ILE A 199 24.05 13.96 0.46
N MET A 200 24.73 15.09 0.63
CA MET A 200 24.50 16.32 -0.16
C MET A 200 25.16 16.29 -1.54
N ARG A 201 25.52 15.10 -2.01
CA ARG A 201 26.18 14.87 -3.30
C ARG A 201 25.38 15.56 -4.42
N GLU A 202 26.07 16.38 -5.22
CA GLU A 202 25.48 17.02 -6.40
C GLU A 202 25.63 16.16 -7.65
N GLU A 203 24.63 16.23 -8.54
CA GLU A 203 24.66 15.54 -9.84
C GLU A 203 25.92 15.94 -10.63
N PHE A 204 26.60 14.95 -11.22
CA PHE A 204 27.91 15.13 -11.85
C PHE A 204 27.89 16.17 -12.98
N SER A 205 26.74 16.38 -13.64
CA SER A 205 26.52 17.41 -14.67
C SER A 205 26.83 18.83 -14.19
N ASN A 206 26.68 19.13 -12.89
CA ASN A 206 27.03 20.43 -12.31
C ASN A 206 28.54 20.62 -12.08
N ARG A 207 29.35 19.56 -12.18
CA ARG A 207 30.81 19.60 -11.96
C ARG A 207 31.63 19.89 -13.22
N LEU A 208 31.00 19.91 -14.40
CA LEU A 208 31.65 20.17 -15.70
C LEU A 208 32.10 21.63 -15.92
N GLY A 209 32.02 22.48 -14.90
CA GLY A 209 32.57 23.84 -14.89
C GLY A 209 33.89 24.01 -14.14
N SER A 210 34.45 22.96 -13.54
CA SER A 210 35.68 23.07 -12.73
C SER A 210 36.73 22.06 -13.17
N THR A 211 37.94 22.58 -13.29
CA THR A 211 39.15 22.04 -13.92
C THR A 211 39.47 20.58 -13.60
N THR A 212 40.01 19.92 -14.63
CA THR A 212 40.81 18.69 -14.65
C THR A 212 41.57 18.40 -13.35
N ASP A 213 41.00 17.56 -12.48
CA ASP A 213 41.77 16.57 -11.72
C ASP A 213 40.83 15.70 -10.89
N SER A 214 40.69 14.44 -11.30
CA SER A 214 40.43 13.23 -10.50
C SER A 214 39.72 12.22 -11.39
N ILE A 215 40.51 11.35 -12.01
CA ILE A 215 40.05 10.15 -12.69
C ILE A 215 39.56 9.20 -11.59
N VAL A 216 38.30 9.35 -11.16
CA VAL A 216 37.65 8.37 -10.29
C VAL A 216 37.31 7.17 -11.16
N SER A 217 37.79 6.01 -10.73
CA SER A 217 37.58 4.69 -11.34
C SER A 217 36.16 4.51 -11.88
N PRO A 218 35.96 3.84 -13.03
CA PRO A 218 34.63 3.56 -13.54
C PRO A 218 33.96 2.56 -12.60
N ALA A 219 33.20 3.05 -11.62
CA ALA A 219 32.04 2.32 -11.14
C ALA A 219 31.27 1.90 -12.40
N ALA A 220 30.92 0.62 -12.52
CA ALA A 220 30.35 0.05 -13.75
C ALA A 220 29.34 1.03 -14.34
N THR A 221 29.66 1.60 -15.50
CA THR A 221 28.79 2.59 -16.16
C THR A 221 27.56 1.83 -16.64
N TYR A 222 26.54 1.77 -15.80
CA TYR A 222 25.21 1.34 -16.19
C TYR A 222 24.41 2.56 -16.63
N THR A 223 23.39 2.30 -17.45
CA THR A 223 22.36 3.28 -17.77
C THR A 223 21.09 2.82 -17.11
N PHE A 224 20.54 3.63 -16.21
CA PHE A 224 19.30 3.27 -15.52
C PHE A 224 18.11 3.30 -16.47
N ASN A 225 17.51 2.13 -16.70
CA ASN A 225 16.36 1.96 -17.56
C ASN A 225 15.07 2.14 -16.75
N ARG A 226 14.58 3.38 -16.73
CA ARG A 226 13.35 3.77 -16.04
C ARG A 226 12.12 3.00 -16.54
N THR A 227 12.03 2.71 -17.83
CA THR A 227 10.91 1.94 -18.40
C THR A 227 10.87 0.52 -17.85
N GLN A 228 12.01 -0.18 -17.76
CA GLN A 228 12.08 -1.52 -17.17
C GLN A 228 11.85 -1.48 -15.65
N SER A 229 12.38 -0.47 -14.97
CA SER A 229 12.13 -0.24 -13.55
C SER A 229 10.63 -0.08 -13.27
N LYS A 230 9.95 0.80 -14.00
CA LYS A 230 8.50 1.00 -13.95
C LYS A 230 7.73 -0.29 -14.24
N ALA A 231 8.06 -0.98 -15.34
CA ALA A 231 7.37 -2.20 -15.74
C ALA A 231 7.49 -3.30 -14.66
N TYR A 232 8.68 -3.46 -14.08
CA TYR A 232 8.90 -4.39 -12.97
C TYR A 232 8.04 -4.00 -11.75
N ALA A 233 8.10 -2.73 -11.35
CA ALA A 233 7.36 -2.24 -10.20
C ALA A 233 5.84 -2.47 -10.35
N LEU A 234 5.26 -2.10 -11.50
CA LEU A 234 3.83 -2.29 -11.76
C LEU A 234 3.42 -3.77 -11.84
N THR A 235 4.32 -4.65 -12.29
CA THR A 235 4.07 -6.10 -12.35
C THR A 235 4.03 -6.72 -10.96
N TYR A 236 4.94 -6.32 -10.08
CA TYR A 236 5.16 -7.01 -8.80
C TYR A 236 4.65 -6.26 -7.57
N ALA A 237 4.12 -5.03 -7.70
CA ALA A 237 3.63 -4.24 -6.56
C ALA A 237 2.52 -4.90 -5.74
N ILE A 238 1.73 -5.79 -6.36
CA ILE A 238 0.64 -6.54 -5.70
C ILE A 238 1.06 -7.97 -5.35
N ASN A 239 1.86 -8.60 -6.21
CA ASN A 239 2.28 -9.98 -6.06
C ASN A 239 3.81 -10.07 -6.09
N ASN A 240 4.39 -10.61 -5.03
CA ASN A 240 5.84 -10.74 -4.90
C ASN A 240 6.45 -11.55 -6.05
N ASN A 241 7.64 -11.14 -6.50
CA ASN A 241 8.43 -11.92 -7.44
C ASN A 241 9.04 -13.14 -6.73
N THR A 242 8.66 -14.35 -7.14
CA THR A 242 9.15 -15.61 -6.56
C THR A 242 10.66 -15.86 -6.78
N GLN A 243 11.32 -15.08 -7.63
CA GLN A 243 12.79 -15.11 -7.78
C GLN A 243 13.53 -14.48 -6.58
N TYR A 244 12.81 -13.81 -5.69
CA TYR A 244 13.36 -13.20 -4.49
C TYR A 244 12.59 -13.72 -3.27
N TRP A 245 13.29 -13.89 -2.15
CA TRP A 245 12.68 -14.00 -0.84
C TRP A 245 11.76 -12.82 -0.55
N THR A 246 10.64 -13.09 0.12
CA THR A 246 9.69 -12.10 0.63
C THR A 246 9.88 -11.94 2.13
N PHE A 247 10.04 -10.71 2.60
CA PHE A 247 10.13 -10.38 4.02
C PHE A 247 8.78 -9.90 4.57
N GLU A 248 8.62 -9.86 5.90
CA GLU A 248 7.46 -9.23 6.53
C GLU A 248 7.48 -7.71 6.30
N ASN A 249 8.65 -7.08 6.47
CA ASN A 249 8.92 -5.69 6.11
C ASN A 249 9.69 -5.63 4.78
N ASP A 250 8.95 -5.61 3.67
CA ASP A 250 9.51 -5.88 2.34
C ASP A 250 9.74 -4.64 1.46
N CYS A 251 9.37 -3.45 1.93
CA CYS A 251 9.44 -2.20 1.16
C CYS A 251 10.81 -1.96 0.48
N THR A 252 11.91 -2.21 1.19
CA THR A 252 13.27 -1.99 0.67
C THR A 252 13.73 -3.12 -0.26
N ASN A 253 13.32 -4.37 0.02
CA ASN A 253 13.59 -5.49 -0.86
C ASN A 253 12.90 -5.27 -2.22
N PHE A 254 11.64 -4.84 -2.22
CA PHE A 254 10.93 -4.44 -3.44
C PHE A 254 11.64 -3.31 -4.19
N ALA A 255 11.96 -2.21 -3.52
CA ALA A 255 12.68 -1.09 -4.15
C ALA A 255 14.01 -1.53 -4.75
N SER A 256 14.77 -2.40 -4.05
CA SER A 256 16.04 -2.93 -4.56
C SER A 256 15.84 -3.79 -5.81
N GLN A 257 14.82 -4.64 -5.83
CA GLN A 257 14.47 -5.42 -7.01
C GLN A 257 14.10 -4.53 -8.21
N VAL A 258 13.32 -3.48 -7.97
CA VAL A 258 12.90 -2.51 -9.00
C VAL A 258 14.10 -1.77 -9.59
N LEU A 259 15.04 -1.33 -8.76
CA LEU A 259 16.27 -0.69 -9.23
C LEU A 259 17.17 -1.66 -10.01
N ASN A 260 17.29 -2.91 -9.55
CA ASN A 260 18.08 -3.93 -10.24
C ASN A 260 17.44 -4.32 -11.59
N ALA A 261 16.11 -4.40 -11.68
CA ALA A 261 15.39 -4.59 -12.93
C ALA A 261 15.55 -3.39 -13.89
N GLY A 262 15.74 -2.19 -13.34
CA GLY A 262 16.17 -1.01 -14.10
C GLY A 262 17.62 -1.06 -14.59
N GLY A 263 18.36 -2.15 -14.34
CA GLY A 263 19.72 -2.33 -14.86
C GLY A 263 20.85 -1.86 -13.94
N ILE A 264 20.54 -1.44 -12.71
CA ILE A 264 21.59 -1.18 -11.71
C ILE A 264 22.19 -2.52 -11.28
N PRO A 265 23.50 -2.75 -11.48
CA PRO A 265 24.12 -4.03 -11.15
C PRO A 265 24.23 -4.20 -9.64
N LYS A 266 23.83 -5.38 -9.14
CA LYS A 266 24.17 -5.85 -7.79
C LYS A 266 25.68 -5.71 -7.56
N GLN A 267 26.06 -5.09 -6.44
CA GLN A 267 27.46 -4.84 -6.10
C GLN A 267 28.08 -6.00 -5.32
N LYS A 268 29.40 -5.90 -5.07
CA LYS A 268 30.24 -6.97 -4.54
C LYS A 268 29.65 -7.65 -3.30
N ILE A 269 29.81 -8.97 -3.28
CA ILE A 269 29.56 -9.85 -2.13
C ILE A 269 30.84 -9.83 -1.29
N VAL A 270 31.01 -8.84 -0.42
CA VAL A 270 32.18 -8.73 0.47
C VAL A 270 31.75 -8.98 1.90
N GLU A 271 32.44 -9.87 2.60
CA GLU A 271 32.27 -10.06 4.04
C GLU A 271 32.94 -8.92 4.83
N PRO A 272 32.29 -8.38 5.88
CA PRO A 272 30.94 -8.75 6.35
C PRO A 272 29.83 -8.19 5.43
N TYR A 273 28.80 -9.00 5.18
CA TYR A 273 27.70 -8.66 4.24
C TYR A 273 26.88 -7.44 4.65
N GLU A 274 27.01 -6.99 5.90
CA GLU A 274 26.23 -5.93 6.52
C GLU A 274 26.67 -4.51 6.13
N GLY A 275 27.88 -4.34 5.58
CA GLY A 275 28.47 -3.02 5.32
C GLY A 275 28.09 -2.39 3.98
N MET A 276 28.04 -1.06 3.92
CA MET A 276 28.10 -0.33 2.64
C MET A 276 29.53 -0.40 2.08
N PRO A 277 29.72 -0.44 0.74
CA PRO A 277 28.72 -0.28 -0.31
C PRO A 277 28.13 -1.63 -0.83
N ASN A 278 27.85 -2.62 0.02
CA ASN A 278 27.22 -3.86 -0.42
C ASN A 278 25.74 -3.64 -0.77
N TRP A 279 25.32 -4.05 -1.97
CA TRP A 279 23.91 -4.04 -2.39
C TRP A 279 23.63 -5.23 -3.30
N TRP A 280 23.11 -6.32 -2.74
CA TRP A 280 22.81 -7.55 -3.46
C TRP A 280 21.91 -8.47 -2.62
N MET A 281 21.22 -9.36 -3.32
CA MET A 281 20.59 -10.55 -2.77
C MET A 281 20.73 -11.71 -3.76
N ASN A 282 21.07 -12.89 -3.24
CA ASN A 282 21.28 -14.11 -4.02
C ASN A 282 20.92 -15.35 -3.19
N THR A 283 20.72 -16.46 -3.88
CA THR A 283 20.68 -17.79 -3.25
C THR A 283 22.10 -18.34 -3.11
N GLY A 284 22.46 -18.78 -1.91
CA GLY A 284 23.72 -19.45 -1.63
C GLY A 284 23.75 -20.89 -2.12
N ALA A 285 24.93 -21.52 -2.08
CA ALA A 285 25.14 -22.86 -2.63
C ALA A 285 24.26 -23.96 -1.99
N ALA A 286 23.80 -23.78 -0.75
CA ALA A 286 22.92 -24.72 -0.06
C ALA A 286 21.43 -24.30 -0.13
N GLY A 287 21.07 -23.39 -1.03
CA GLY A 287 19.69 -22.93 -1.23
C GLY A 287 19.23 -21.86 -0.24
N GLN A 288 20.09 -21.43 0.69
CA GLN A 288 19.78 -20.38 1.65
C GLN A 288 19.79 -18.99 0.99
N TRP A 289 18.95 -18.07 1.45
CA TRP A 289 19.01 -16.69 1.01
C TRP A 289 20.16 -15.95 1.69
N LEU A 290 20.96 -15.25 0.88
CA LEU A 290 22.05 -14.39 1.30
C LEU A 290 21.79 -12.99 0.77
N TYR A 291 21.96 -11.98 1.60
CA TYR A 291 21.66 -10.59 1.23
C TYR A 291 22.53 -9.62 2.02
N ALA A 292 22.78 -8.46 1.41
CA ALA A 292 23.36 -7.32 2.10
C ALA A 292 22.29 -6.57 2.88
N VAL A 293 22.62 -6.01 4.05
CA VAL A 293 21.67 -5.22 4.86
C VAL A 293 21.07 -4.05 4.05
N PRO A 294 21.84 -3.28 3.25
CA PRO A 294 21.26 -2.24 2.40
C PRO A 294 20.27 -2.73 1.32
N TRP A 295 20.19 -4.04 1.02
CA TRP A 295 19.17 -4.56 0.09
C TRP A 295 17.77 -4.63 0.73
N VAL A 296 17.69 -4.81 2.05
CA VAL A 296 16.44 -5.17 2.76
C VAL A 296 16.03 -4.18 3.85
N GLN A 297 16.92 -3.30 4.30
CA GLN A 297 16.65 -2.37 5.40
C GLN A 297 16.64 -0.92 4.93
N ALA A 298 15.53 -0.21 5.18
CA ALA A 298 15.27 1.14 4.67
C ALA A 298 16.37 2.17 5.01
N ASP A 299 16.83 2.22 6.27
CA ASP A 299 17.85 3.18 6.68
C ASP A 299 19.22 2.93 6.01
N SER A 300 19.68 1.68 6.02
CA SER A 300 20.92 1.31 5.33
C SER A 300 20.85 1.50 3.82
N PHE A 301 19.69 1.24 3.21
CA PHE A 301 19.43 1.51 1.80
C PHE A 301 19.53 3.00 1.48
N PHE A 302 18.83 3.86 2.23
CA PHE A 302 18.88 5.31 2.05
C PHE A 302 20.31 5.86 2.15
N LYS A 303 21.06 5.43 3.17
CA LYS A 303 22.47 5.81 3.31
C LYS A 303 23.29 5.37 2.10
N LEU A 304 23.10 4.14 1.62
CA LEU A 304 23.80 3.63 0.44
C LEU A 304 23.46 4.41 -0.83
N ILE A 305 22.17 4.65 -1.12
CA ILE A 305 21.74 5.35 -2.33
C ILE A 305 22.21 6.81 -2.35
N ARG A 306 22.30 7.47 -1.18
CA ARG A 306 22.62 8.89 -1.08
C ARG A 306 24.10 9.23 -0.87
N SER A 307 24.91 8.30 -0.37
CA SER A 307 26.32 8.57 -0.04
C SER A 307 27.34 7.80 -0.89
N THR A 308 26.91 6.81 -1.66
CA THR A 308 27.83 5.96 -2.46
C THR A 308 27.55 6.04 -3.96
N ASP A 309 28.53 5.64 -4.77
CA ASP A 309 28.40 5.50 -6.23
C ASP A 309 27.78 4.15 -6.65
N THR A 310 27.09 3.47 -5.73
CA THR A 310 26.45 2.17 -6.03
C THR A 310 25.22 2.35 -6.89
N ILE A 311 24.29 3.20 -6.45
CA ILE A 311 22.96 3.43 -7.06
C ILE A 311 22.85 4.84 -7.67
N HIS A 312 23.83 5.73 -7.45
CA HIS A 312 23.84 7.10 -7.97
C HIS A 312 22.54 7.88 -7.63
N GLY A 313 22.20 7.96 -6.34
CA GLY A 313 21.01 8.67 -5.86
C GLY A 313 21.29 10.11 -5.39
N TYR A 314 20.50 11.07 -5.88
CA TYR A 314 20.66 12.51 -5.63
C TYR A 314 19.42 13.13 -5.01
N GLY A 315 19.63 14.01 -4.03
CA GLY A 315 18.56 14.64 -3.26
C GLY A 315 17.81 15.64 -4.09
N LYS A 316 16.48 15.59 -4.01
CA LYS A 316 15.60 16.56 -4.63
C LYS A 316 14.75 17.26 -3.56
N PRO A 317 14.39 18.52 -3.79
CA PRO A 317 13.67 19.28 -2.76
C PRO A 317 12.19 18.90 -2.67
N GLY A 318 11.62 18.22 -3.67
CA GLY A 318 10.19 17.90 -3.72
C GLY A 318 9.86 16.75 -4.67
N PRO A 319 8.62 16.21 -4.56
CA PRO A 319 8.14 15.10 -5.39
C PRO A 319 8.01 15.46 -6.88
N GLU A 320 7.90 16.74 -7.22
CA GLU A 320 7.81 17.24 -8.59
C GLU A 320 9.08 17.06 -9.41
N TYR A 321 10.21 16.84 -8.74
CA TYR A 321 11.51 16.63 -9.35
C TYR A 321 11.84 15.16 -9.62
N LEU A 322 10.95 14.25 -9.25
CA LEU A 322 11.15 12.81 -9.39
C LEU A 322 10.58 12.27 -10.69
N TYR A 323 11.05 11.12 -11.12
CA TYR A 323 10.58 10.41 -12.31
C TYR A 323 10.41 8.92 -12.01
N GLU A 324 9.77 8.16 -12.88
CA GLU A 324 9.54 6.75 -12.64
C GLU A 324 10.86 5.97 -12.43
N GLY A 325 10.89 5.13 -11.39
CA GLY A 325 12.08 4.46 -10.88
C GLY A 325 12.83 5.25 -9.80
N ASP A 326 12.49 6.52 -9.55
CA ASP A 326 13.03 7.28 -8.42
C ASP A 326 12.47 6.79 -7.08
N ILE A 327 13.14 7.16 -6.00
CA ILE A 327 12.87 6.63 -4.66
C ILE A 327 12.42 7.73 -3.72
N ILE A 328 11.41 7.43 -2.89
CA ILE A 328 11.09 8.21 -1.70
C ILE A 328 11.39 7.35 -0.47
N SER A 329 12.18 7.90 0.46
CA SER A 329 12.41 7.30 1.78
C SER A 329 11.67 8.10 2.85
N TYR A 330 11.01 7.41 3.79
CA TYR A 330 10.20 8.04 4.83
C TYR A 330 10.80 7.80 6.22
N ASP A 331 11.02 8.90 6.93
CA ASP A 331 11.45 8.97 8.34
C ASP A 331 10.22 9.14 9.24
N LYS A 332 9.74 8.03 9.79
CA LYS A 332 8.64 8.01 10.75
C LYS A 332 9.19 8.30 12.13
N GLY A 333 8.66 9.35 12.76
CA GLY A 333 9.13 9.83 14.06
C GLY A 333 10.12 10.99 13.97
N SER A 334 10.61 11.32 12.75
CA SER A 334 11.53 12.44 12.52
C SER A 334 12.83 12.30 13.32
N ASP A 335 13.32 11.06 13.43
CA ASP A 335 14.50 10.71 14.22
C ASP A 335 15.75 10.48 13.34
N TYR A 336 15.66 10.78 12.05
CA TYR A 336 16.70 10.58 11.04
C TYR A 336 17.03 9.10 10.78
N THR A 337 16.08 8.20 11.02
CA THR A 337 16.14 6.78 10.64
C THR A 337 15.04 6.50 9.63
N MET A 338 15.39 5.99 8.45
CA MET A 338 14.35 5.66 7.46
C MET A 338 13.63 4.37 7.85
N ASN A 339 12.30 4.38 7.81
CA ASN A 339 11.47 3.24 8.16
C ASN A 339 10.77 2.62 6.96
N HIS A 340 10.56 3.41 5.90
CA HIS A 340 9.85 2.96 4.72
C HIS A 340 10.47 3.52 3.46
N THR A 341 10.23 2.83 2.34
CA THR A 341 10.75 3.20 1.01
C THR A 341 9.69 2.87 -0.02
N ALA A 342 9.46 3.80 -0.94
CA ALA A 342 8.57 3.61 -2.07
C ALA A 342 9.24 4.02 -3.38
N VAL A 343 8.77 3.42 -4.48
CA VAL A 343 9.28 3.71 -5.82
C VAL A 343 8.25 4.52 -6.59
N ILE A 344 8.67 5.57 -7.28
CA ILE A 344 7.80 6.29 -8.22
C ILE A 344 7.47 5.37 -9.39
N THR A 345 6.19 5.12 -9.64
CA THR A 345 5.74 4.21 -10.70
C THR A 345 4.91 4.89 -11.77
N ASN A 346 4.28 6.02 -11.46
CA ASN A 346 3.53 6.80 -12.43
C ASN A 346 3.45 8.27 -11.99
N ARG A 347 2.84 9.11 -12.81
CA ARG A 347 2.64 10.52 -12.55
C ARG A 347 1.33 11.01 -13.18
N ASP A 348 0.49 11.64 -12.35
CA ASP A 348 -0.77 12.23 -12.80
C ASP A 348 -0.61 13.70 -13.14
N THR A 349 0.09 14.41 -12.27
CA THR A 349 0.45 15.81 -12.46
C THR A 349 1.92 16.00 -12.13
N PRO A 350 2.55 17.10 -12.58
CA PRO A 350 3.91 17.42 -12.20
C PRO A 350 4.13 17.44 -10.67
N SER A 351 3.13 17.79 -9.85
CA SER A 351 3.27 17.81 -8.38
C SER A 351 2.87 16.51 -7.68
N SER A 352 2.17 15.61 -8.36
CA SER A 352 1.57 14.41 -7.77
C SER A 352 2.06 13.13 -8.45
N PRO A 353 3.30 12.68 -8.18
CA PRO A 353 3.71 11.34 -8.56
C PRO A 353 2.93 10.28 -7.78
N LEU A 354 2.77 9.13 -8.41
CA LEU A 354 2.23 7.93 -7.79
C LEU A 354 3.38 6.97 -7.46
N VAL A 355 3.22 6.27 -6.36
CA VAL A 355 4.21 5.33 -5.85
C VAL A 355 3.65 3.94 -5.72
N SER A 356 4.58 2.98 -5.77
CA SER A 356 4.31 1.60 -5.41
C SER A 356 5.33 1.13 -4.37
N TYR A 357 4.90 0.27 -3.46
CA TYR A 357 5.73 -0.26 -2.39
C TYR A 357 5.15 -1.53 -1.77
N HIS A 358 6.02 -2.30 -1.12
CA HIS A 358 5.64 -3.48 -0.31
C HIS A 358 5.60 -3.16 1.20
N THR A 359 5.36 -4.18 2.03
CA THR A 359 4.86 -4.16 3.43
C THR A 359 3.34 -4.24 3.47
N THR A 360 2.65 -3.38 2.72
CA THR A 360 1.21 -3.51 2.52
C THR A 360 0.82 -3.61 1.04
N ASN A 361 1.75 -3.89 0.12
CA ASN A 361 1.46 -4.15 -1.30
C ASN A 361 0.53 -3.08 -1.92
N ARG A 362 1.12 -1.94 -2.23
CA ARG A 362 0.44 -0.78 -2.79
C ARG A 362 0.97 -0.51 -4.18
N LYS A 363 0.06 -0.39 -5.14
CA LYS A 363 0.34 -0.07 -6.54
C LYS A 363 -0.29 1.27 -6.89
N ASN A 364 0.51 2.21 -7.39
CA ASN A 364 0.06 3.53 -7.86
C ASN A 364 -0.86 4.28 -6.86
N VAL A 365 -0.46 4.32 -5.59
CA VAL A 365 -1.09 5.21 -4.60
C VAL A 365 -0.39 6.58 -4.60
N THR A 366 -1.00 7.62 -4.02
CA THR A 366 -0.33 8.93 -3.94
C THR A 366 0.99 8.82 -3.18
N TRP A 367 2.00 9.60 -3.57
CA TRP A 367 3.31 9.57 -2.92
C TRP A 367 3.28 9.88 -1.41
N ASP A 368 2.28 10.63 -0.95
CA ASP A 368 2.08 10.98 0.45
C ASP A 368 1.09 10.06 1.16
N PHE A 369 0.61 9.02 0.49
CA PHE A 369 -0.33 8.06 1.04
C PHE A 369 0.20 7.43 2.35
N TYR A 370 1.48 7.08 2.39
CA TYR A 370 2.13 6.59 3.60
C TYR A 370 2.16 7.65 4.72
N ILE A 371 2.32 8.93 4.39
CA ILE A 371 2.37 10.04 5.35
C ILE A 371 0.99 10.23 5.99
N ILE A 372 -0.07 10.33 5.18
CA ILE A 372 -1.41 10.66 5.67
C ILE A 372 -2.05 9.52 6.48
N ASN A 373 -1.63 8.28 6.24
CA ASN A 373 -2.10 7.08 6.95
C ASN A 373 -1.20 6.62 8.10
N THR A 374 -0.07 7.29 8.32
CA THR A 374 0.83 6.98 9.43
C THR A 374 0.62 7.96 10.58
N ALA A 375 0.30 7.43 11.77
CA ALA A 375 0.23 8.25 12.96
C ALA A 375 1.61 8.85 13.32
N GLY A 376 1.62 10.13 13.70
CA GLY A 376 2.83 10.87 14.07
C GLY A 376 3.44 11.64 12.90
N SER A 377 4.65 12.16 13.12
CA SER A 377 5.39 12.90 12.09
C SER A 377 6.05 11.93 11.11
N VAL A 378 5.92 12.20 9.82
CA VAL A 378 6.64 11.50 8.75
C VAL A 378 7.30 12.53 7.85
N ILE A 379 8.61 12.43 7.68
CA ILE A 379 9.39 13.30 6.80
C ILE A 379 9.82 12.50 5.55
N PRO A 380 9.41 12.90 4.35
CA PRO A 380 9.87 12.32 3.10
C PRO A 380 11.22 12.89 2.66
N TYR A 381 12.08 12.03 2.12
CA TYR A 381 13.32 12.36 1.43
C TYR A 381 13.23 11.89 -0.02
N PHE A 382 13.39 12.81 -0.95
CA PHE A 382 13.18 12.58 -2.38
C PHE A 382 14.52 12.29 -3.06
N THR A 383 14.64 11.15 -3.73
CA THR A 383 15.90 10.70 -4.33
C THR A 383 15.73 10.41 -5.83
N HIS A 384 16.42 11.20 -6.64
CA HIS A 384 16.55 10.99 -8.08
C HIS A 384 17.67 10.00 -8.41
N ILE A 385 17.38 9.00 -9.24
CA ILE A 385 18.35 7.98 -9.68
C ILE A 385 18.89 8.34 -11.07
N LEU A 386 20.21 8.40 -11.25
CA LEU A 386 20.84 8.72 -12.56
C LEU A 386 21.02 7.51 -13.48
#